data_AF-C1CZQ6-F1
#
_entry.id   AF-C1CZQ6-F1
#
_cell.length_a   1.000
_cell.length_b   1.000
_cell.length_c   1.000
_cell.angle_alpha   90.00
_cell.angle_beta   90.00
_cell.angle_gamma   90.00
#
_symmetry.space_group_name_H-M   'P 1'
#
loop_
_entity.id
_entity.type
_entity.pdbx_description
1 polymer ?
#
loop_
_entity_poly.entity_id
_entity_poly.type
_entity_poly.pdbx_seq_one_letter_code
_entity_poly.pdbx_strand_id
1 'polypeptide(L)'
;MNCLPFLIPALVLAACGAAPSAADGGRPTLLTGVKVRFPAAPADSFLSLVTAQGESVYQLPVPAGATALAVNPARWAGASARAQELSTLLPAGMVAGSLASGTSAGKVTLLEWLMWRDHNTNGARDAGEVLPLMSHDRVVYSTEATDVSFRSTAPEMQQRWTFKAGWSRAEHYVYLPLNSTTYQRSLSSTATERYTLHEPTPLTSQ
;
A
#
# COMPACT_ATOMS: atom_id res chain seq x y z
N MET A 1 -8.86 58.15 50.15
CA MET A 1 -9.64 56.90 50.24
C MET A 1 -8.66 55.78 50.54
N ASN A 2 -8.92 55.07 51.63
CA ASN A 2 -7.93 54.40 52.49
C ASN A 2 -7.33 53.10 51.94
N CYS A 3 -6.10 52.87 52.43
CA CYS A 3 -5.21 51.72 52.31
C CYS A 3 -5.80 50.37 52.74
N LEU A 4 -5.23 49.31 52.15
CA LEU A 4 -5.30 47.90 52.53
C LEU A 4 -5.08 47.62 54.03
N PRO A 5 -5.49 46.44 54.48
CA PRO A 5 -4.49 45.54 55.07
C PRO A 5 -4.52 44.10 54.52
N PHE A 6 -3.31 43.56 54.46
CA PHE A 6 -2.92 42.17 54.23
C PHE A 6 -3.43 41.24 55.36
N LEU A 7 -3.78 40.00 55.02
CA LEU A 7 -3.71 38.87 55.96
C LEU A 7 -3.39 37.57 55.20
N ILE A 8 -2.24 36.98 55.53
CA ILE A 8 -1.80 35.64 55.14
C ILE A 8 -2.10 34.69 56.30
N PRO A 9 -2.50 33.44 56.03
CA PRO A 9 -1.85 32.32 56.71
C PRO A 9 -1.45 31.19 55.76
N ALA A 10 -0.20 30.73 55.90
CA ALA A 10 0.24 29.37 55.58
C ALA A 10 -0.48 28.38 56.52
N LEU A 11 -0.65 27.07 56.29
CA LEU A 11 0.26 26.05 55.79
C LEU A 11 -0.54 24.73 55.86
N VAL A 12 -0.61 23.89 54.82
CA VAL A 12 -0.66 22.42 54.97
C VAL A 12 -0.04 21.79 53.71
N LEU A 13 1.16 21.22 53.84
CA LEU A 13 1.61 20.16 52.95
C LEU A 13 0.94 18.86 53.40
N ALA A 14 0.18 18.23 52.51
CA ALA A 14 -0.16 16.81 52.59
C ALA A 14 0.07 16.20 51.20
N ALA A 15 0.86 15.13 51.18
CA ALA A 15 1.28 14.41 50.00
C ALA A 15 0.23 13.39 49.51
N CYS A 16 0.51 12.85 48.31
CA CYS A 16 0.02 11.59 47.76
C CYS A 16 -1.40 11.57 47.17
N GLY A 17 -1.46 11.81 45.86
CA GLY A 17 -2.48 11.26 44.98
C GLY A 17 -1.84 11.02 43.63
N ALA A 18 -1.58 9.76 43.29
CA ALA A 18 -1.07 9.35 41.99
C ALA A 18 -1.92 9.98 40.88
N ALA A 19 -1.27 10.66 39.93
CA ALA A 19 -1.92 11.04 38.70
C ALA A 19 -2.41 9.75 38.02
N PRO A 20 -3.70 9.65 37.64
CA PRO A 20 -4.11 8.55 36.78
C PRO A 20 -3.28 8.65 35.50
N SER A 21 -2.65 7.53 35.11
CA SER A 21 -2.08 7.38 33.78
C SER A 21 -3.07 7.94 32.78
N ALA A 22 -2.64 8.96 32.02
CA ALA A 22 -3.42 9.48 30.93
C ALA A 22 -3.80 8.29 30.04
N ALA A 23 -5.09 8.03 29.91
CA ALA A 23 -5.59 7.25 28.79
C ALA A 23 -5.08 7.97 27.54
N ASP A 24 -4.34 7.25 26.68
CA ASP A 24 -3.92 7.77 25.40
C ASP A 24 -5.16 8.31 24.69
N GLY A 25 -5.29 9.64 24.71
CA GLY A 25 -6.38 10.36 24.10
C GLY A 25 -6.34 10.03 22.62
N GLY A 26 -7.20 9.10 22.22
CA GLY A 26 -7.31 8.54 20.88
C GLY A 26 -7.61 9.63 19.89
N ARG A 27 -6.58 10.38 19.47
CA ARG A 27 -6.65 11.24 18.30
C ARG A 27 -7.12 10.34 17.16
N PRO A 28 -8.25 10.67 16.51
CA PRO A 28 -8.67 9.95 15.33
C PRO A 28 -7.49 9.91 14.36
N THR A 29 -7.18 8.74 13.82
CA THR A 29 -6.13 8.63 12.80
C THR A 29 -6.50 9.58 11.67
N LEU A 30 -5.60 10.51 11.33
CA LEU A 30 -5.81 11.41 10.21
C LEU A 30 -6.05 10.55 8.96
N LEU A 31 -7.12 10.86 8.23
CA LEU A 31 -7.36 10.23 6.94
C LEU A 31 -6.15 10.53 6.06
N THR A 32 -5.39 9.50 5.76
CA THR A 32 -4.17 9.56 4.95
C THR A 32 -4.44 9.90 3.49
N GLY A 33 -5.72 9.95 3.10
CA GLY A 33 -6.17 10.07 1.71
C GLY A 33 -6.14 8.74 0.95
N VAL A 34 -5.51 7.71 1.51
CA VAL A 34 -5.34 6.41 0.86
C VAL A 34 -6.55 5.53 1.06
N LYS A 35 -7.11 5.04 -0.04
CA LYS A 35 -8.32 4.22 -0.03
C LYS A 35 -8.19 3.02 -0.96
N VAL A 36 -8.64 1.87 -0.47
CA VAL A 36 -8.78 0.65 -1.26
C VAL A 36 -10.26 0.39 -1.46
N ARG A 37 -10.68 0.23 -2.72
CA ARG A 37 -12.05 -0.11 -3.13
C ARG A 37 -12.14 -1.57 -3.54
N PHE A 38 -13.28 -2.18 -3.34
CA PHE A 38 -13.53 -3.59 -3.64
C PHE A 38 -15.05 -3.83 -3.82
N PRO A 39 -15.46 -4.94 -4.46
CA PRO A 39 -16.84 -5.42 -4.37
C PRO A 39 -17.26 -5.63 -2.91
N ALA A 40 -18.57 -5.72 -2.64
CA ALA A 40 -19.07 -5.90 -1.28
C ALA A 40 -18.38 -7.08 -0.57
N ALA A 41 -17.69 -6.78 0.53
CA ALA A 41 -16.86 -7.76 1.24
C ALA A 41 -17.74 -8.84 1.90
N PRO A 42 -17.40 -10.13 1.76
CA PRO A 42 -17.99 -11.20 2.57
C PRO A 42 -17.78 -10.97 4.08
N ALA A 43 -18.53 -11.70 4.92
CA ALA A 43 -18.20 -11.80 6.34
C ALA A 43 -16.78 -12.36 6.54
N ASP A 44 -16.18 -12.01 7.68
CA ASP A 44 -14.85 -12.48 8.12
C ASP A 44 -13.73 -12.19 7.10
N SER A 45 -13.88 -11.09 6.35
CA SER A 45 -12.90 -10.68 5.35
C SER A 45 -11.77 -9.86 5.96
N PHE A 46 -10.59 -10.03 5.38
CA PHE A 46 -9.42 -9.21 5.65
C PHE A 46 -8.88 -8.61 4.35
N LEU A 47 -8.37 -7.39 4.45
CA LEU A 47 -7.61 -6.73 3.40
C LEU A 47 -6.14 -6.73 3.81
N SER A 48 -5.29 -7.32 2.97
CA SER A 48 -3.84 -7.40 3.23
C SER A 48 -3.05 -6.75 2.09
N LEU A 49 -1.95 -6.09 2.45
CA LEU A 49 -0.92 -5.67 1.51
C LEU A 49 0.22 -6.67 1.59
N VAL A 50 0.59 -7.25 0.46
CA VAL A 50 1.56 -8.34 0.43
C VAL A 50 2.71 -8.09 -0.51
N THR A 51 3.82 -8.78 -0.25
CA THR A 51 4.96 -8.88 -1.17
C THR A 51 4.63 -9.82 -2.35
N ALA A 52 5.46 -9.82 -3.38
CA ALA A 52 5.34 -10.76 -4.51
C ALA A 52 5.43 -12.24 -4.08
N GLN A 53 6.05 -12.53 -2.93
CA GLN A 53 6.13 -13.87 -2.34
C GLN A 53 4.90 -14.20 -1.48
N GLY A 54 3.92 -13.30 -1.42
CA GLY A 54 2.68 -13.46 -0.67
C GLY A 54 2.78 -13.10 0.81
N GLU A 55 3.93 -12.67 1.32
CA GLU A 55 4.05 -12.29 2.74
C GLU A 55 3.29 -10.99 3.03
N SER A 56 2.46 -11.00 4.08
CA SER A 56 1.69 -9.82 4.53
C SER A 56 2.56 -8.83 5.28
N VAL A 57 2.61 -7.59 4.80
CA VAL A 57 3.27 -6.46 5.47
C VAL A 57 2.28 -5.52 6.16
N TYR A 58 0.99 -5.72 5.90
CA TYR A 58 -0.10 -4.95 6.47
C TYR A 58 -1.41 -5.73 6.33
N GLN A 59 -2.26 -5.67 7.36
CA GLN A 59 -3.55 -6.36 7.37
C GLN A 59 -4.58 -5.56 8.18
N LEU A 60 -5.82 -5.55 7.70
CA LEU A 60 -6.98 -5.01 8.41
C LEU A 60 -8.19 -5.92 8.25
N PRO A 61 -9.01 -6.10 9.31
CA PRO A 61 -10.33 -6.68 9.16
C PRO A 61 -11.23 -5.74 8.33
N VAL A 62 -12.14 -6.33 7.56
CA VAL A 62 -13.07 -5.63 6.68
C VAL A 62 -14.50 -5.94 7.13
N PRO A 63 -15.31 -4.93 7.48
CA PRO A 63 -16.72 -5.16 7.81
C PRO A 63 -17.47 -5.78 6.64
N ALA A 64 -18.35 -6.74 6.93
CA ALA A 64 -19.22 -7.35 5.94
C ALA A 64 -20.05 -6.29 5.19
N GLY A 65 -20.15 -6.42 3.87
CA GLY A 65 -20.85 -5.48 3.00
C GLY A 65 -20.11 -4.17 2.71
N ALA A 66 -18.95 -3.91 3.32
CA ALA A 66 -18.14 -2.76 2.97
C ALA A 66 -17.65 -2.85 1.52
N THR A 67 -17.51 -1.69 0.86
CA THR A 67 -17.01 -1.58 -0.53
C THR A 67 -15.74 -0.75 -0.66
N ALA A 68 -15.27 -0.21 0.46
CA ALA A 68 -14.00 0.48 0.54
C ALA A 68 -13.48 0.53 1.98
N LEU A 69 -12.17 0.69 2.12
CA LEU A 69 -11.50 0.92 3.40
C LEU A 69 -10.45 2.02 3.26
N ALA A 70 -10.38 2.91 4.26
CA ALA A 70 -9.25 3.81 4.41
C ALA A 70 -8.08 3.05 5.04
N VAL A 71 -6.87 3.28 4.55
CA VAL A 71 -5.66 2.56 5.00
C VAL A 71 -4.59 3.54 5.44
N ASN A 72 -3.70 3.14 6.35
CA ASN A 72 -2.66 4.02 6.88
C ASN A 72 -1.25 3.63 6.37
N PRO A 73 -0.65 4.40 5.44
CA PRO A 73 0.67 4.08 4.90
C PRO A 73 1.81 4.04 5.90
N ALA A 74 1.68 4.72 7.03
CA ALA A 74 2.68 4.65 8.09
C ALA A 74 2.87 3.22 8.63
N ARG A 75 1.83 2.37 8.52
CA ARG A 75 1.86 1.00 9.04
C ARG A 75 2.65 0.02 8.17
N TRP A 76 2.98 0.36 6.94
CA TRP A 76 3.89 -0.44 6.08
C TRP A 76 5.16 0.31 5.69
N ALA A 77 5.45 1.46 6.30
CA ALA A 77 6.63 2.26 5.98
C ALA A 77 7.93 1.45 6.09
N GLY A 78 8.02 0.55 7.08
CA GLY A 78 9.17 -0.35 7.29
C GLY A 78 9.36 -1.43 6.21
N ALA A 79 8.36 -1.68 5.37
CA ALA A 79 8.49 -2.60 4.23
C ALA A 79 9.50 -2.08 3.17
N SER A 80 9.94 -0.83 3.25
CA SER A 80 11.01 -0.28 2.40
C SER A 80 12.34 -1.03 2.57
N ALA A 81 12.57 -1.64 3.73
CA ALA A 81 13.73 -2.51 3.97
C ALA A 81 13.75 -3.75 3.06
N ARG A 82 12.62 -4.09 2.42
CA ARG A 82 12.49 -5.19 1.45
C ARG A 82 12.80 -4.78 0.02
N ALA A 83 13.15 -3.51 -0.21
CA ALA A 83 13.50 -3.03 -1.53
C ALA A 83 14.72 -3.79 -2.08
N GLN A 84 14.62 -4.24 -3.32
CA GLN A 84 15.63 -5.03 -4.03
C GLN A 84 16.10 -4.28 -5.26
N GLU A 85 17.26 -4.67 -5.77
CA GLU A 85 17.74 -4.17 -7.06
C GLU A 85 16.69 -4.40 -8.14
N LEU A 86 16.44 -3.41 -8.98
CA LEU A 86 15.39 -3.49 -9.99
C LEU A 86 15.50 -4.72 -10.90
N SER A 87 16.74 -5.15 -11.20
CA SER A 87 17.03 -6.33 -12.01
C SER A 87 16.48 -7.63 -11.41
N THR A 88 16.26 -7.72 -10.10
CA THR A 88 15.67 -8.89 -9.44
C THR A 88 14.14 -8.88 -9.48
N LEU A 89 13.54 -7.73 -9.77
CA LEU A 89 12.09 -7.56 -9.87
C LEU A 89 11.56 -7.70 -11.29
N LEU A 90 12.46 -7.67 -12.29
CA LEU A 90 12.07 -7.84 -13.69
C LEU A 90 11.47 -9.23 -13.89
N PRO A 91 10.36 -9.34 -14.64
CA PRO A 91 9.67 -10.62 -14.82
C PRO A 91 10.56 -11.60 -15.60
N ALA A 92 10.50 -12.89 -15.25
CA ALA A 92 11.26 -13.95 -15.92
C ALA A 92 10.98 -14.05 -17.44
N GLY A 93 9.79 -13.61 -17.89
CA GLY A 93 9.39 -13.56 -19.30
C GLY A 93 9.90 -12.33 -20.08
N MET A 94 10.91 -11.63 -19.58
CA MET A 94 11.50 -10.48 -20.27
C MET A 94 12.37 -10.92 -21.46
N VAL A 95 12.27 -10.22 -22.58
CA VAL A 95 13.15 -10.40 -23.75
C VAL A 95 14.58 -10.00 -23.38
N ALA A 96 15.53 -10.92 -23.50
CA ALA A 96 16.94 -10.66 -23.20
C ALA A 96 17.49 -9.43 -23.95
N GLY A 97 18.21 -8.55 -23.25
CA GLY A 97 18.78 -7.34 -23.82
C GLY A 97 17.79 -6.21 -24.11
N SER A 98 16.49 -6.38 -23.83
CA SER A 98 15.48 -5.33 -24.06
C SER A 98 15.42 -4.25 -22.98
N LEU A 99 16.16 -4.42 -21.87
CA LEU A 99 16.15 -3.46 -20.76
C LEU A 99 16.87 -2.19 -21.20
N ALA A 100 16.12 -1.11 -21.28
CA ALA A 100 16.65 0.24 -21.39
C ALA A 100 16.31 0.99 -20.10
N SER A 101 17.33 1.57 -19.47
CA SER A 101 17.20 2.38 -18.26
C SER A 101 17.57 3.83 -18.59
N GLY A 102 16.69 4.77 -18.24
CA GLY A 102 16.92 6.21 -18.39
C GLY A 102 17.56 6.86 -17.17
N THR A 103 17.43 6.24 -15.99
CA THR A 103 18.02 6.67 -14.70
C THR A 103 18.44 5.46 -13.86
N SER A 104 19.34 5.68 -12.89
CA SER A 104 19.85 4.65 -11.96
C SER A 104 18.72 3.77 -11.42
N ALA A 105 18.92 2.46 -11.55
CA ALA A 105 18.03 1.44 -11.03
C ALA A 105 18.27 1.31 -9.53
N GLY A 106 17.78 2.26 -8.74
CA GLY A 106 17.75 2.14 -7.29
C GLY A 106 16.98 0.90 -6.83
N LYS A 107 16.91 0.72 -5.51
CA LYS A 107 16.15 -0.39 -4.94
C LYS A 107 14.66 -0.08 -4.96
N VAL A 108 13.88 -1.05 -5.40
CA VAL A 108 12.42 -0.96 -5.52
C VAL A 108 11.77 -2.08 -4.71
N THR A 109 10.60 -1.83 -4.14
CA THR A 109 9.68 -2.89 -3.72
C THR A 109 8.30 -2.61 -4.27
N LEU A 110 7.68 -3.65 -4.83
CA LEU A 110 6.31 -3.64 -5.32
C LEU A 110 5.47 -4.51 -4.38
N LEU A 111 4.38 -3.94 -3.87
CA LEU A 111 3.42 -4.62 -3.03
C LEU A 111 2.05 -4.60 -3.70
N GLU A 112 1.24 -5.60 -3.40
CA GLU A 112 -0.09 -5.77 -3.98
C GLU A 112 -1.15 -5.94 -2.90
N TRP A 113 -2.33 -5.38 -3.17
CA TRP A 113 -3.50 -5.58 -2.31
C TRP A 113 -4.20 -6.88 -2.67
N LEU A 114 -4.59 -7.62 -1.64
CA LEU A 114 -5.47 -8.76 -1.77
C LEU A 114 -6.52 -8.77 -0.68
N MET A 115 -7.61 -9.47 -0.94
CA MET A 115 -8.66 -9.74 0.02
C MET A 115 -8.79 -11.25 0.21
N TRP A 116 -9.05 -11.67 1.43
CA TRP A 116 -9.22 -13.07 1.79
C TRP A 116 -10.25 -13.20 2.91
N ARG A 117 -10.83 -14.39 3.09
CA ARG A 117 -11.83 -14.69 4.11
C ARG A 117 -11.28 -15.69 5.12
N ASP A 118 -11.22 -15.28 6.38
CA ASP A 118 -10.77 -16.08 7.52
C ASP A 118 -11.89 -17.03 7.96
N HIS A 119 -11.94 -18.20 7.35
CA HIS A 119 -13.02 -19.15 7.55
C HIS A 119 -12.93 -19.91 8.87
N ASN A 120 -11.70 -20.08 9.36
CA ASN A 120 -11.40 -20.83 10.57
C ASN A 120 -11.17 -19.91 11.77
N THR A 121 -11.28 -18.60 11.58
CA THR A 121 -11.22 -17.56 12.61
C THR A 121 -9.87 -17.52 13.33
N ASN A 122 -8.78 -17.88 12.65
CA ASN A 122 -7.45 -17.94 13.23
C ASN A 122 -6.66 -16.62 13.06
N GLY A 123 -7.21 -15.64 12.33
CA GLY A 123 -6.60 -14.35 12.06
C GLY A 123 -5.42 -14.38 11.06
N ALA A 124 -5.15 -15.52 10.46
CA ALA A 124 -4.05 -15.79 9.54
C ALA A 124 -4.59 -16.25 8.18
N ARG A 125 -3.93 -15.81 7.11
CA ARG A 125 -4.34 -16.19 5.76
C ARG A 125 -3.85 -17.60 5.43
N ASP A 126 -4.79 -18.52 5.28
CA ASP A 126 -4.52 -19.90 4.89
C ASP A 126 -4.73 -20.16 3.39
N ALA A 127 -4.32 -21.34 2.94
CA ALA A 127 -4.51 -21.78 1.57
C ALA A 127 -6.01 -21.89 1.23
N GLY A 128 -6.42 -21.31 0.10
CA GLY A 128 -7.80 -21.33 -0.37
C GLY A 128 -8.70 -20.22 0.17
N GLU A 129 -8.19 -19.36 1.06
CA GLU A 129 -8.97 -18.25 1.63
C GLU A 129 -8.93 -16.96 0.81
N VAL A 130 -7.97 -16.85 -0.13
CA VAL A 130 -7.83 -15.70 -1.00
C VAL A 130 -9.04 -15.59 -1.92
N LEU A 131 -9.70 -14.43 -1.88
CA LEU A 131 -10.79 -14.14 -2.81
C LEU A 131 -10.20 -13.92 -4.21
N PRO A 132 -10.91 -14.31 -5.28
CA PRO A 132 -10.45 -14.12 -6.66
C PRO A 132 -10.62 -12.66 -7.10
N LEU A 133 -9.95 -11.75 -6.39
CA LEU A 133 -9.90 -10.33 -6.68
C LEU A 133 -8.47 -9.94 -6.98
N MET A 134 -8.28 -9.05 -7.95
CA MET A 134 -6.98 -8.49 -8.29
C MET A 134 -7.00 -6.98 -8.24
N SER A 135 -5.85 -6.38 -7.97
CA SER A 135 -5.58 -4.98 -8.28
C SER A 135 -4.48 -4.91 -9.32
N HIS A 136 -4.67 -4.04 -10.30
CA HIS A 136 -3.64 -3.76 -11.30
C HIS A 136 -2.55 -2.84 -10.78
N ASP A 137 -2.94 -1.90 -9.92
CA ASP A 137 -2.03 -0.95 -9.32
C ASP A 137 -1.13 -1.65 -8.29
N ARG A 138 0.01 -1.03 -8.01
CA ARG A 138 0.95 -1.49 -6.98
C ARG A 138 1.19 -0.39 -5.96
N VAL A 139 1.37 -0.77 -4.69
CA VAL A 139 2.04 0.12 -3.74
C VAL A 139 3.53 -0.04 -3.99
N VAL A 140 4.19 1.03 -4.40
CA VAL A 140 5.62 1.00 -4.73
C VAL A 140 6.40 1.88 -3.78
N TYR A 141 7.58 1.40 -3.38
CA TYR A 141 8.65 2.23 -2.85
C TYR A 141 9.85 2.15 -3.78
N SER A 142 10.45 3.30 -4.05
CA SER A 142 11.74 3.38 -4.73
C SER A 142 12.72 4.24 -3.93
N THR A 143 13.98 3.84 -3.83
CA THR A 143 15.00 4.66 -3.13
C THR A 143 15.29 5.96 -3.85
N GLU A 144 15.18 5.98 -5.18
CA GLU A 144 15.39 7.13 -6.05
C GLU A 144 14.38 7.12 -7.21
N ALA A 145 14.40 8.13 -8.07
CA ALA A 145 13.53 8.13 -9.24
C ALA A 145 13.97 7.06 -10.25
N THR A 146 13.06 6.19 -10.65
CA THR A 146 13.32 5.08 -11.57
C THR A 146 12.54 5.28 -12.86
N ASP A 147 13.20 5.15 -14.01
CA ASP A 147 12.56 5.06 -15.33
C ASP A 147 13.22 3.93 -16.13
N VAL A 148 12.47 2.86 -16.35
CA VAL A 148 12.93 1.71 -17.13
C VAL A 148 11.89 1.28 -18.13
N SER A 149 12.38 0.70 -19.23
CA SER A 149 11.54 0.04 -20.22
C SER A 149 12.14 -1.29 -20.62
N PHE A 150 11.29 -2.27 -20.90
CA PHE A 150 11.69 -3.62 -21.29
C PHE A 150 10.55 -4.28 -22.08
N ARG A 151 10.81 -5.43 -22.68
CA ARG A 151 9.77 -6.21 -23.39
C ARG A 151 9.48 -7.52 -22.68
N SER A 152 8.21 -7.93 -22.65
CA SER A 152 7.80 -9.27 -22.22
C SER A 152 7.36 -10.14 -23.40
N THR A 153 7.45 -11.46 -23.27
CA THR A 153 7.13 -12.43 -24.34
C THR A 153 5.71 -13.02 -24.26
N ALA A 154 5.06 -13.01 -23.09
CA ALA A 154 3.75 -13.60 -22.90
C ALA A 154 2.89 -12.80 -21.89
N PRO A 155 1.94 -11.97 -22.37
CA PRO A 155 1.79 -11.51 -23.75
C PRO A 155 2.98 -10.66 -24.22
N GLU A 156 3.14 -10.53 -25.54
CA GLU A 156 4.12 -9.61 -26.11
C GLU A 156 3.73 -8.17 -25.77
N MET A 157 4.54 -7.52 -24.93
CA MET A 157 4.31 -6.15 -24.51
C MET A 157 5.62 -5.37 -24.46
N GLN A 158 5.53 -4.10 -24.82
CA GLN A 158 6.50 -3.10 -24.39
C GLN A 158 6.04 -2.55 -23.03
N GLN A 159 6.92 -2.64 -22.04
CA GLN A 159 6.66 -2.18 -20.69
C GLN A 159 7.47 -0.92 -20.39
N ARG A 160 6.90 -0.03 -19.59
CA ARG A 160 7.59 1.11 -18.98
C ARG A 160 7.19 1.29 -17.53
N TRP A 161 8.18 1.36 -16.64
CA TRP A 161 7.97 1.65 -15.23
C TRP A 161 8.58 2.99 -14.90
N THR A 162 7.80 3.88 -14.28
CA THR A 162 8.26 5.21 -13.89
C THR A 162 7.87 5.48 -12.44
N PHE A 163 8.83 5.39 -11.52
CA PHE A 163 8.59 5.54 -10.10
C PHE A 163 9.22 6.81 -9.54
N LYS A 164 8.47 7.50 -8.68
CA LYS A 164 9.02 8.58 -7.84
C LYS A 164 9.79 7.96 -6.67
N ALA A 165 10.76 8.70 -6.14
CA ALA A 165 11.42 8.32 -4.89
C ALA A 165 10.42 8.30 -3.72
N GLY A 166 10.57 7.36 -2.80
CA GLY A 166 9.68 7.13 -1.67
C GLY A 166 8.44 6.30 -2.03
N TRP A 167 7.47 6.28 -1.11
CA TRP A 167 6.22 5.54 -1.28
C TRP A 167 5.26 6.23 -2.26
N SER A 168 4.59 5.44 -3.10
CA SER A 168 3.51 5.90 -3.96
C SER A 168 2.59 4.76 -4.39
N ARG A 169 1.44 5.13 -4.96
CA ARG A 169 0.71 4.26 -5.89
C ARG A 169 1.39 4.29 -7.25
N ALA A 170 1.75 3.11 -7.75
CA ALA A 170 2.08 2.89 -9.14
C ALA A 170 0.80 2.50 -9.88
N GLU A 171 0.26 3.42 -10.65
CA GLU A 171 -0.93 3.21 -11.47
C GLU A 171 -0.59 2.39 -12.70
N HIS A 172 -1.43 1.41 -12.96
CA HIS A 172 -1.28 0.51 -14.07
C HIS A 172 -2.14 0.94 -15.27
N TYR A 173 -1.54 0.93 -16.46
CA TYR A 173 -2.26 1.18 -17.71
C TYR A 173 -1.81 0.20 -18.78
N VAL A 174 -2.76 -0.35 -19.53
CA VAL A 174 -2.48 -1.18 -20.71
C VAL A 174 -3.36 -0.74 -21.88
N TYR A 175 -2.77 -0.66 -23.05
CA TYR A 175 -3.47 -0.36 -24.30
C TYR A 175 -2.76 -1.01 -25.48
N LEU A 176 -3.52 -1.23 -26.56
CA LEU A 176 -2.97 -1.58 -27.86
C LEU A 176 -3.01 -0.33 -28.74
N PRO A 177 -1.86 0.23 -29.16
CA PRO A 177 -1.85 1.34 -30.11
C PRO A 177 -2.53 0.95 -31.42
N LEU A 178 -3.16 1.93 -32.08
CA LEU A 178 -3.74 1.72 -33.40
C LEU A 178 -2.64 1.26 -34.37
N ASN A 179 -2.93 0.21 -35.16
CA ASN A 179 -2.00 -0.41 -36.10
C ASN A 179 -0.76 -1.06 -35.45
N SER A 180 -0.82 -1.42 -34.17
CA SER A 180 0.21 -2.22 -33.48
C SER A 180 -0.31 -3.64 -33.22
N THR A 181 0.61 -4.61 -33.20
CA THR A 181 0.37 -5.97 -32.65
C THR A 181 0.93 -6.13 -31.24
N THR A 182 1.73 -5.16 -30.78
CA THR A 182 2.40 -5.18 -29.48
C THR A 182 1.66 -4.26 -28.52
N TYR A 183 1.22 -4.80 -27.39
CA TYR A 183 0.60 -4.01 -26.31
C TYR A 183 1.64 -3.12 -25.64
N GLN A 184 1.16 -1.99 -25.12
CA GLN A 184 1.93 -1.09 -24.27
C GLN A 184 1.39 -1.21 -22.85
N ARG A 185 2.30 -1.42 -21.89
CA ARG A 185 1.99 -1.47 -20.47
C ARG A 185 2.82 -0.44 -19.73
N SER A 186 2.20 0.34 -18.86
CA SER A 186 2.92 1.20 -17.93
C SER A 186 2.55 0.97 -16.49
N LEU A 187 3.52 1.15 -15.61
CA LEU A 187 3.34 1.22 -14.18
C LEU A 187 3.99 2.51 -13.67
N SER A 188 3.18 3.52 -13.32
CA SER A 188 3.67 4.88 -13.11
C SER A 188 3.20 5.48 -11.79
N SER A 189 4.11 6.09 -11.04
CA SER A 189 3.76 6.78 -9.80
C SER A 189 2.76 7.92 -10.05
N THR A 190 1.68 7.96 -9.28
CA THR A 190 0.68 9.04 -9.35
C THR A 190 0.48 9.73 -8.00
N ALA A 191 -0.15 10.91 -8.02
CA ALA A 191 -0.50 11.64 -6.81
C ALA A 191 -1.74 11.08 -6.10
N THR A 192 -2.62 10.39 -6.84
CA THR A 192 -3.87 9.84 -6.27
C THR A 192 -3.62 8.46 -5.70
N GLU A 193 -3.67 8.31 -4.37
CA GLU A 193 -3.45 7.02 -3.70
C GLU A 193 -4.75 6.23 -3.50
N ARG A 194 -5.39 5.85 -4.61
CA ARG A 194 -6.62 5.05 -4.60
C ARG A 194 -6.43 3.75 -5.37
N TYR A 195 -6.64 2.63 -4.70
CA TYR A 195 -6.55 1.30 -5.28
C TYR A 195 -7.95 0.72 -5.49
N THR A 196 -8.09 -0.13 -6.50
CA THR A 196 -9.33 -0.87 -6.74
C THR A 196 -9.00 -2.34 -6.92
N LEU A 197 -9.68 -3.18 -6.16
CA LEU A 197 -9.74 -4.62 -6.38
C LEU A 197 -11.01 -4.92 -7.16
N HIS A 198 -10.92 -5.85 -8.11
CA HIS A 198 -12.04 -6.30 -8.93
C HIS A 198 -11.82 -7.74 -9.37
N GLU A 199 -12.84 -8.34 -9.99
CA GLU A 199 -12.75 -9.67 -10.57
C GLU A 199 -11.64 -9.76 -11.64
N PRO A 200 -11.10 -10.96 -11.91
CA PRO A 200 -9.97 -11.11 -12.80
C PRO A 200 -10.26 -10.61 -14.22
N THR A 201 -9.34 -9.81 -14.77
CA THR A 201 -9.38 -9.38 -16.17
C THR A 201 -8.45 -10.27 -17.02
N PRO A 202 -8.62 -10.30 -18.36
CA PRO A 202 -7.74 -11.06 -19.25
C PRO A 202 -6.25 -10.73 -19.03
N LEU A 203 -5.35 -11.67 -19.32
CA LEU A 203 -3.90 -11.50 -19.14
C LEU A 203 -3.33 -10.25 -19.84
N THR A 204 -3.93 -9.83 -20.94
CA THR A 204 -3.57 -8.59 -21.66
C THR A 204 -3.88 -7.32 -20.87
N SER A 205 -4.53 -7.42 -19.72
CA SER A 205 -4.92 -6.30 -18.86
C SER A 205 -4.28 -6.38 -17.48
N GLN A 206 -3.51 -7.43 -17.16
CA GLN A 206 -2.91 -7.69 -15.85
C GLN A 206 -1.57 -7.02 -15.62
#